data_AF-A0A1B6LRP1-F1
#
_entry.id   AF-A0A1B6LRP1-F1
#
_cell.length_a   1.000
_cell.length_b   1.000
_cell.length_c   1.000
_cell.angle_alpha   90.00
_cell.angle_beta   90.00
_cell.angle_gamma   90.00
#
_symmetry.space_group_name_H-M   'P 1'
#
loop_
_entity.id
_entity.type
_entity.pdbx_description
1 polymer ?
#
loop_
_entity_poly.entity_id
_entity_poly.type
_entity_poly.pdbx_seq_one_letter_code
_entity_poly.pdbx_strand_id
1 'polypeptide(L)'
;MGKHAAWRKEAKKLRRKRIRSVLAAARDQKLLIEKEKRERSPTYKTWLEEQALLEEFNAAEEKRLAMERQKQWETQDEAALLRWREQQSRLAQAKAEKFKREIMIKEEWEREQRKLQEAEEVRKKMEDEKKRKQAELLTQIDAFIEGRAELPDEVNVSTQTQPGQPECPFFYKTGACRFRDLCSRNHTRPGISRTLLVPNFYDHFGLQTLNHDEYDTDVGLEYEESETYQHFKSILAAVNGRMTRGWCGRQNTPQLGFLQRRVTRV
;
A
#
# COMPACT_ATOMS: atom_id res chain seq x y z
N MET A 1 77.82 -56.63 -30.35
CA MET A 1 78.67 -55.74 -29.52
C MET A 1 77.95 -55.04 -28.33
N GLY A 2 76.64 -55.20 -28.08
CA GLY A 2 75.90 -54.37 -27.10
C GLY A 2 75.81 -54.86 -25.63
N LYS A 3 75.86 -56.17 -25.36
CA LYS A 3 75.64 -56.73 -24.00
C LYS A 3 76.77 -56.40 -23.01
N HIS A 4 78.00 -56.32 -23.48
CA HIS A 4 79.18 -56.04 -22.65
C HIS A 4 79.26 -54.57 -22.18
N ALA A 5 78.71 -53.63 -22.95
CA ALA A 5 78.66 -52.21 -22.57
C ALA A 5 77.65 -51.97 -21.43
N ALA A 6 76.48 -52.62 -21.48
CA ALA A 6 75.45 -52.54 -20.44
C ALA A 6 75.94 -53.14 -19.11
N TRP A 7 76.60 -54.31 -19.15
CA TRP A 7 77.20 -54.94 -17.97
C TRP A 7 78.28 -54.05 -17.34
N ARG A 8 79.15 -53.42 -18.14
CA ARG A 8 80.15 -52.46 -17.66
C ARG A 8 79.53 -51.24 -16.99
N LYS A 9 78.39 -50.74 -17.47
CA LYS A 9 77.67 -49.61 -16.87
C LYS A 9 77.13 -49.96 -15.49
N GLU A 10 76.51 -51.13 -15.34
CA GLU A 10 75.98 -51.60 -14.04
C GLU A 10 77.12 -51.91 -13.06
N ALA A 11 78.20 -52.54 -13.53
CA ALA A 11 79.40 -52.77 -12.71
C ALA A 11 80.02 -51.46 -12.20
N LYS A 12 80.13 -50.42 -13.05
CA LYS A 12 80.60 -49.08 -12.62
C LYS A 12 79.64 -48.41 -11.63
N LYS A 13 78.33 -48.58 -11.79
CA LYS A 13 77.32 -48.06 -10.86
C LYS A 13 77.40 -48.74 -9.49
N LEU A 14 77.48 -50.07 -9.45
CA LEU A 14 77.67 -50.83 -8.21
C LEU A 14 79.01 -50.49 -7.53
N ARG A 15 80.09 -50.33 -8.31
CA ARG A 15 81.39 -49.87 -7.78
C ARG A 15 81.29 -48.48 -7.16
N ARG A 16 80.67 -47.49 -7.83
CA ARG A 16 80.45 -46.15 -7.26
C ARG A 16 79.54 -46.17 -6.02
N LYS A 17 78.50 -47.01 -6.01
CA LYS A 17 77.63 -47.19 -4.84
C LYS A 17 78.43 -47.76 -3.66
N ARG A 18 79.24 -48.81 -3.90
CA ARG A 18 80.10 -49.41 -2.87
C ARG A 18 81.10 -48.40 -2.33
N ILE A 19 81.80 -47.65 -3.20
CA ILE A 19 82.76 -46.61 -2.77
C ILE A 19 82.06 -45.53 -1.93
N ARG A 20 80.92 -44.97 -2.37
CA ARG A 20 80.16 -43.97 -1.59
C ARG A 20 79.68 -44.52 -0.24
N SER A 21 79.20 -45.76 -0.22
CA SER A 21 78.75 -46.41 1.01
C SER A 21 79.89 -46.63 2.01
N VAL A 22 81.06 -47.04 1.53
CA VAL A 22 82.26 -47.21 2.38
C VAL A 22 82.74 -45.87 2.92
N LEU A 23 82.77 -44.83 2.10
CA LEU A 23 83.17 -43.48 2.53
C LEU A 23 82.17 -42.87 3.53
N ALA A 24 80.86 -43.06 3.31
CA ALA A 24 79.82 -42.65 4.26
C ALA A 24 79.96 -43.38 5.60
N ALA A 25 80.14 -44.72 5.56
CA ALA A 25 80.36 -45.51 6.76
C ALA A 25 81.62 -45.06 7.52
N ALA A 26 82.72 -44.76 6.82
CA ALA A 26 83.93 -44.23 7.44
C ALA A 26 83.73 -42.85 8.06
N ARG A 27 82.93 -41.98 7.43
CA ARG A 27 82.57 -40.66 8.00
C ARG A 27 81.71 -40.83 9.26
N ASP A 28 80.70 -41.66 9.19
CA ASP A 28 79.78 -41.87 10.31
C ASP A 28 80.51 -42.54 11.49
N GLN A 29 81.46 -43.46 11.22
CA GLN A 29 82.37 -43.99 12.24
C GLN A 29 83.22 -42.91 12.91
N LYS A 30 83.78 -41.96 12.15
CA LYS A 30 84.53 -40.83 12.73
C LYS A 30 83.64 -39.97 13.63
N LEU A 31 82.40 -39.67 13.20
CA LEU A 31 81.44 -38.92 14.00
C LEU A 31 81.06 -39.65 15.30
N LEU A 32 80.92 -40.97 15.26
CA LEU A 32 80.67 -41.78 16.46
C LEU A 32 81.85 -41.69 17.43
N ILE A 33 83.08 -41.85 16.95
CA ILE A 33 84.28 -41.74 17.79
C ILE A 33 84.39 -40.33 18.40
N GLU A 34 84.07 -39.28 17.64
CA GLU A 34 84.05 -37.90 18.16
C GLU A 34 82.95 -37.67 19.21
N LYS A 35 81.75 -38.24 18.98
CA LYS A 35 80.65 -38.21 19.94
C LYS A 35 81.00 -38.95 21.23
N GLU A 36 81.58 -40.15 21.14
CA GLU A 36 82.05 -40.91 22.29
C GLU A 36 83.12 -40.16 23.08
N LYS A 37 84.08 -39.51 22.39
CA LYS A 37 85.09 -38.67 23.04
C LYS A 37 84.46 -37.48 23.78
N ARG A 38 83.43 -36.85 23.18
CA ARG A 38 82.69 -35.76 23.81
C ARG A 38 81.90 -36.23 25.03
N GLU A 39 81.16 -37.32 24.91
CA GLU A 39 80.37 -37.92 26.00
C GLU A 39 81.23 -38.46 27.14
N ARG A 40 82.45 -38.91 26.84
CA ARG A 40 83.42 -39.33 27.85
C ARG A 40 84.09 -38.16 28.59
N SER A 41 84.09 -36.96 28.01
CA SER A 41 84.69 -35.77 28.63
C SER A 41 83.91 -35.37 29.90
N PRO A 42 84.57 -35.26 31.07
CA PRO A 42 83.92 -34.85 32.31
C PRO A 42 83.21 -33.49 32.22
N THR A 43 83.82 -32.52 31.51
CA THR A 43 83.26 -31.18 31.30
C THR A 43 81.95 -31.17 30.51
N TYR A 44 81.76 -32.14 29.62
CA TYR A 44 80.52 -32.25 28.85
C TYR A 44 79.41 -32.87 29.69
N LYS A 45 79.75 -33.78 30.61
CA LYS A 45 78.80 -34.35 31.57
C LYS A 45 78.29 -33.29 32.56
N THR A 46 79.19 -32.48 33.12
CA THR A 46 78.80 -31.37 34.00
C THR A 46 77.94 -30.34 33.24
N TRP A 47 78.29 -30.03 31.99
CA TRP A 47 77.47 -29.15 31.15
C TRP A 47 76.06 -29.72 30.87
N LEU A 48 75.93 -31.04 30.66
CA LEU A 48 74.62 -31.68 30.49
C LEU A 48 73.79 -31.63 31.78
N GLU A 49 74.41 -31.84 32.94
CA GLU A 49 73.75 -31.72 34.24
C GLU A 49 73.29 -30.28 34.50
N GLU A 50 74.13 -29.28 34.20
CA GLU A 50 73.77 -27.86 34.28
C GLU A 50 72.64 -27.49 33.32
N GLN A 51 72.64 -28.03 32.09
CA GLN A 51 71.55 -27.83 31.14
C GLN A 51 70.24 -28.45 31.65
N ALA A 52 70.28 -29.68 32.15
CA ALA A 52 69.09 -30.35 32.70
C ALA A 52 68.49 -29.55 33.87
N LEU A 53 69.34 -29.03 34.78
CA LEU A 53 68.89 -28.19 35.89
C LEU A 53 68.26 -26.87 35.42
N LEU A 54 68.84 -26.24 34.39
CA LEU A 54 68.29 -25.01 33.82
C LEU A 54 66.94 -25.26 33.10
N GLU A 55 66.82 -26.37 32.39
CA GLU A 55 65.56 -26.78 31.75
C GLU A 55 64.47 -27.07 32.78
N GLU A 56 64.79 -27.75 33.88
CA GLU A 56 63.86 -27.99 34.98
C GLU A 56 63.40 -26.68 35.64
N PHE A 57 64.33 -25.75 35.87
CA PHE A 57 64.01 -24.44 36.42
C PHE A 57 63.09 -23.65 35.49
N ASN A 58 63.42 -23.57 34.19
CA ASN A 58 62.59 -22.90 33.20
C ASN A 58 61.21 -23.55 33.09
N ALA A 59 61.12 -24.88 33.09
CA ALA A 59 59.85 -25.60 33.05
C ALA A 59 59.00 -25.35 34.31
N ALA A 60 59.63 -25.22 35.48
CA ALA A 60 58.92 -24.87 36.71
C ALA A 60 58.37 -23.43 36.64
N GLU A 61 59.16 -22.49 36.14
CA GLU A 61 58.74 -21.09 35.99
C GLU A 61 57.63 -20.94 34.94
N GLU A 62 57.73 -21.63 33.80
CA GLU A 62 56.69 -21.66 32.79
C GLU A 62 55.38 -22.23 33.32
N LYS A 63 55.43 -23.28 34.16
CA LYS A 63 54.24 -23.83 34.84
C LYS A 63 53.61 -22.79 35.76
N ARG A 64 54.41 -22.03 36.52
CA ARG A 64 53.90 -20.96 37.38
C ARG A 64 53.20 -19.87 36.58
N LEU A 65 53.86 -19.37 35.54
CA LEU A 65 53.29 -18.36 34.65
C LEU A 65 52.05 -18.88 33.91
N ALA A 66 52.00 -20.17 33.56
CA ALA A 66 50.83 -20.80 32.98
C ALA A 66 49.65 -20.83 33.95
N MET A 67 49.89 -21.19 35.22
CA MET A 67 48.86 -21.15 36.26
C MET A 67 48.35 -19.73 36.52
N GLU A 68 49.23 -18.72 36.54
CA GLU A 68 48.82 -17.32 36.69
C GLU A 68 47.97 -16.82 35.52
N ARG A 69 48.40 -17.10 34.28
CA ARG A 69 47.61 -16.78 33.07
C ARG A 69 46.26 -17.47 33.08
N GLN A 70 46.20 -18.74 33.48
CA GLN A 70 44.94 -19.47 33.59
C GLN A 70 44.01 -18.78 34.59
N LYS A 71 44.51 -18.41 35.77
CA LYS A 71 43.72 -17.75 36.80
C LYS A 71 43.20 -16.38 36.32
N GLN A 72 44.03 -15.61 35.63
CA GLN A 72 43.62 -14.36 35.00
C GLN A 72 42.54 -14.59 33.94
N TRP A 73 42.69 -15.61 33.11
CA TRP A 73 41.68 -15.97 32.11
C TRP A 73 40.35 -16.35 32.76
N GLU A 74 40.35 -17.17 33.81
CA GLU A 74 39.14 -17.53 34.57
C GLU A 74 38.44 -16.29 35.14
N THR A 75 39.16 -15.37 35.76
CA THR A 75 38.56 -14.12 36.29
C THR A 75 37.97 -13.23 35.19
N GLN A 76 38.62 -13.17 34.02
CA GLN A 76 38.12 -12.39 32.89
C GLN A 76 36.89 -13.05 32.26
N ASP A 77 36.88 -14.37 32.19
CA ASP A 77 35.76 -15.15 31.65
C ASP A 77 34.53 -15.02 32.55
N GLU A 78 34.69 -15.16 33.87
CA GLU A 78 33.61 -14.92 34.84
C GLU A 78 33.04 -13.50 34.70
N ALA A 79 33.90 -12.49 34.59
CA ALA A 79 33.47 -11.11 34.36
C ALA A 79 32.75 -10.94 33.01
N ALA A 80 33.22 -11.62 31.95
CA ALA A 80 32.58 -11.60 30.65
C ALA A 80 31.19 -12.25 30.68
N LEU A 81 31.03 -13.39 31.37
CA LEU A 81 29.75 -14.07 31.54
C LEU A 81 28.76 -13.23 32.34
N LEU A 82 29.21 -12.53 33.39
CA LEU A 82 28.37 -11.62 34.16
C LEU A 82 27.87 -10.45 33.29
N ARG A 83 28.78 -9.78 32.57
CA ARG A 83 28.42 -8.70 31.64
C ARG A 83 27.48 -9.18 30.56
N TRP A 84 27.72 -10.36 30.00
CA TRP A 84 26.84 -10.96 28.99
C TRP A 84 25.44 -11.22 29.55
N ARG A 85 25.34 -11.79 30.75
CA ARG A 85 24.05 -12.02 31.43
C ARG A 85 23.29 -10.72 31.69
N GLU A 86 23.98 -9.69 32.19
CA GLU A 86 23.38 -8.36 32.41
C GLU A 86 22.89 -7.77 31.08
N GLN A 87 23.68 -7.85 30.02
CA GLN A 87 23.29 -7.40 28.69
C GLN A 87 22.07 -8.15 28.17
N GLN A 88 21.99 -9.47 28.36
CA GLN A 88 20.81 -10.26 28.00
C GLN A 88 19.57 -9.82 28.79
N SER A 89 19.72 -9.54 30.09
CA SER A 89 18.62 -9.02 30.92
C SER A 89 18.12 -7.66 30.41
N ARG A 90 19.04 -6.73 30.08
CA ARG A 90 18.68 -5.42 29.50
C ARG A 90 17.97 -5.57 28.15
N LEU A 91 18.45 -6.47 27.28
CA LEU A 91 17.79 -6.75 26.01
C LEU A 91 16.41 -7.37 26.20
N ALA A 92 16.24 -8.28 27.16
CA ALA A 92 14.95 -8.88 27.49
C ALA A 92 13.96 -7.84 28.04
N GLN A 93 14.41 -6.95 28.92
CA GLN A 93 13.62 -5.83 29.43
C GLN A 93 13.19 -4.90 28.29
N ALA A 94 14.11 -4.48 27.43
CA ALA A 94 13.80 -3.63 26.28
C ALA A 94 12.79 -4.29 25.32
N LYS A 95 12.93 -5.60 25.06
CA LYS A 95 11.96 -6.37 24.27
C LYS A 95 10.59 -6.42 24.95
N ALA A 96 10.54 -6.65 26.27
CA ALA A 96 9.30 -6.69 27.03
C ALA A 96 8.58 -5.32 27.06
N GLU A 97 9.32 -4.23 27.21
CA GLU A 97 8.77 -2.87 27.11
C GLU A 97 8.23 -2.57 25.73
N LYS A 98 8.98 -2.93 24.67
CA LYS A 98 8.52 -2.77 23.29
C LYS A 98 7.23 -3.55 23.04
N PHE A 99 7.17 -4.80 23.49
CA PHE A 99 5.98 -5.64 23.37
C PHE A 99 4.78 -5.04 24.11
N LYS A 100 4.97 -4.52 25.34
CA LYS A 100 3.92 -3.80 26.07
C LYS A 100 3.42 -2.58 25.30
N ARG A 101 4.33 -1.77 24.73
CA ARG A 101 3.95 -0.61 23.91
C ARG A 101 3.17 -1.01 22.66
N GLU A 102 3.59 -2.08 21.98
CA GLU A 102 2.90 -2.60 20.79
C GLU A 102 1.49 -3.09 21.13
N ILE A 103 1.31 -3.78 22.26
CA ILE A 103 -0.03 -4.17 22.75
C ILE A 103 -0.88 -2.93 23.03
N MET A 104 -0.36 -1.95 23.77
CA MET A 104 -1.08 -0.70 24.08
C MET A 104 -1.55 0.02 22.81
N ILE A 105 -0.66 0.18 21.83
CA ILE A 105 -0.98 0.81 20.54
C ILE A 105 -2.04 0.01 19.80
N LYS A 106 -1.93 -1.33 19.78
CA LYS A 106 -2.90 -2.19 19.12
C LYS A 106 -4.28 -2.10 19.76
N GLU A 107 -4.37 -2.10 21.08
CA GLU A 107 -5.63 -1.95 21.82
C GLU A 107 -6.26 -0.56 21.59
N GLU A 108 -5.45 0.50 21.55
CA GLU A 108 -5.92 1.84 21.20
C GLU A 108 -6.46 1.90 19.77
N TRP A 109 -5.74 1.33 18.82
CA TRP A 109 -6.15 1.26 17.42
C TRP A 109 -7.43 0.43 17.23
N GLU A 110 -7.55 -0.73 17.90
CA GLU A 110 -8.77 -1.55 17.87
C GLU A 110 -9.98 -0.80 18.44
N ARG A 111 -9.79 -0.05 19.53
CA ARG A 111 -10.83 0.82 20.11
C ARG A 111 -11.25 1.92 19.14
N GLU A 112 -10.31 2.54 18.45
CA GLU A 112 -10.59 3.60 17.47
C GLU A 112 -11.30 3.06 16.23
N GLN A 113 -10.86 1.92 15.70
CA GLN A 113 -11.51 1.24 14.59
C GLN A 113 -12.96 0.87 14.94
N ARG A 114 -13.20 0.35 16.14
CA ARG A 114 -14.56 0.02 16.58
C ARG A 114 -15.46 1.27 16.65
N LYS A 115 -14.95 2.40 17.14
CA LYS A 115 -15.71 3.67 17.14
C LYS A 115 -16.02 4.15 15.72
N LEU A 116 -15.06 4.06 14.80
CA LEU A 116 -15.27 4.42 13.40
C LEU A 116 -16.32 3.52 12.74
N GLN A 117 -16.27 2.21 12.98
CA GLN A 117 -17.27 1.26 12.49
C GLN A 117 -18.66 1.55 13.06
N GLU A 118 -18.79 1.75 14.37
CA GLU A 118 -20.06 2.11 15.02
C GLU A 118 -20.62 3.43 14.46
N ALA A 119 -19.77 4.45 14.25
CA ALA A 119 -20.18 5.72 13.66
C ALA A 119 -20.63 5.57 12.19
N GLU A 120 -19.94 4.74 11.41
CA GLU A 120 -20.31 4.44 10.03
C GLU A 120 -21.63 3.67 9.94
N GLU A 121 -21.85 2.68 10.81
CA GLU A 121 -23.11 1.94 10.90
C GLU A 121 -24.28 2.86 11.27
N VAL A 122 -24.08 3.78 12.22
CA VAL A 122 -25.09 4.78 12.58
C VAL A 122 -25.38 5.71 11.40
N ARG A 123 -24.35 6.21 10.71
CA ARG A 123 -24.52 7.04 9.50
C ARG A 123 -25.29 6.30 8.42
N LYS A 124 -24.95 5.03 8.17
CA LYS A 124 -25.63 4.17 7.19
C LYS A 124 -27.10 3.94 7.58
N LYS A 125 -27.40 3.65 8.85
CA LYS A 125 -28.79 3.54 9.33
C LYS A 125 -29.58 4.82 9.12
N MET A 126 -28.98 5.99 9.40
CA MET A 126 -29.61 7.29 9.17
C MET A 126 -29.86 7.55 7.67
N GLU A 127 -28.93 7.20 6.79
CA GLU A 127 -29.09 7.30 5.34
C GLU A 127 -30.17 6.35 4.82
N ASP A 128 -30.19 5.10 5.29
CA ASP A 128 -31.19 4.11 4.91
C ASP A 128 -32.59 4.52 5.39
N GLU A 129 -32.71 5.08 6.60
CA GLU A 129 -33.98 5.65 7.09
C GLU A 129 -34.44 6.84 6.25
N LYS A 130 -33.54 7.76 5.88
CA LYS A 130 -33.85 8.87 4.96
C LYS A 130 -34.31 8.36 3.60
N LYS A 131 -33.62 7.36 3.03
CA LYS A 131 -34.01 6.72 1.77
C LYS A 131 -35.37 6.04 1.87
N ARG A 132 -35.66 5.37 2.99
CA ARG A 132 -36.98 4.76 3.24
C ARG A 132 -38.08 5.81 3.30
N LYS A 133 -37.88 6.90 4.06
CA LYS A 133 -38.83 8.02 4.13
C LYS A 133 -39.03 8.66 2.76
N GLN A 134 -37.97 8.85 1.99
CA GLN A 134 -38.06 9.38 0.63
C GLN A 134 -38.80 8.42 -0.32
N ALA A 135 -38.54 7.12 -0.24
CA ALA A 135 -39.23 6.11 -1.05
C ALA A 135 -40.72 6.05 -0.69
N GLU A 136 -41.07 6.09 0.60
CA GLU A 136 -42.45 6.15 1.07
C GLU A 136 -43.15 7.41 0.55
N LEU A 137 -42.50 8.57 0.63
CA LEU A 137 -43.01 9.82 0.06
C LEU A 137 -43.24 9.71 -1.46
N LEU A 138 -42.30 9.11 -2.20
CA LEU A 138 -42.47 8.86 -3.64
C LEU A 138 -43.64 7.93 -3.93
N THR A 139 -43.84 6.86 -3.14
CA THR A 139 -44.99 5.97 -3.32
C THR A 139 -46.32 6.66 -3.06
N GLN A 140 -46.37 7.60 -2.11
CA GLN A 140 -47.57 8.41 -1.86
C GLN A 140 -47.83 9.37 -3.02
N ILE A 141 -46.79 10.00 -3.59
CA ILE A 141 -46.91 10.84 -4.78
C ILE A 141 -47.43 10.02 -5.98
N ASP A 142 -46.90 8.81 -6.20
CA ASP A 142 -47.37 7.93 -7.28
C ASP A 142 -48.84 7.51 -7.09
N ALA A 143 -49.26 7.21 -5.86
CA ALA A 143 -50.65 6.92 -5.53
C ALA A 143 -51.59 8.11 -5.77
N PHE A 144 -51.12 9.33 -5.50
CA PHE A 144 -51.84 10.57 -5.83
C PHE A 144 -51.98 10.77 -7.34
N ILE A 145 -50.90 10.56 -8.12
CA ILE A 145 -50.95 10.64 -9.59
C ILE A 145 -51.97 9.64 -10.16
N GLU A 146 -52.10 8.47 -9.55
CA GLU A 146 -53.06 7.43 -9.94
C GLU A 146 -54.48 7.65 -9.40
N GLY A 147 -54.73 8.75 -8.66
CA GLY A 147 -56.04 9.15 -8.14
C GLY A 147 -56.55 8.29 -6.99
N ARG A 148 -55.66 7.54 -6.31
CA ARG A 148 -56.02 6.63 -5.21
C ARG A 148 -55.80 7.20 -3.81
N ALA A 149 -55.06 8.30 -3.68
CA ALA A 149 -54.73 8.92 -2.41
C ALA A 149 -54.70 10.45 -2.50
N GLU A 150 -54.83 11.12 -1.36
CA GLU A 150 -54.61 12.56 -1.21
C GLU A 150 -53.11 12.89 -1.22
N LEU A 151 -52.78 14.11 -1.63
CA LEU A 151 -51.40 14.57 -1.75
C LEU A 151 -50.77 14.75 -0.36
N PRO A 152 -49.54 14.27 -0.12
CA PRO A 152 -48.85 14.50 1.16
C PRO A 152 -48.62 15.98 1.44
N ASP A 153 -48.90 16.42 2.66
CA ASP A 153 -48.79 17.82 3.10
C ASP A 153 -47.36 18.36 2.97
N GLU A 154 -46.35 17.50 3.09
CA GLU A 154 -44.92 17.86 2.95
C GLU A 154 -44.56 18.34 1.54
N VAL A 155 -45.33 17.95 0.52
CA VAL A 155 -45.12 18.34 -0.89
C VAL A 155 -45.94 19.59 -1.23
N ASN A 156 -46.98 19.88 -0.45
CA ASN A 156 -47.83 21.06 -0.63
C ASN A 156 -47.30 22.30 0.13
N VAL A 157 -46.00 22.35 0.42
CA VAL A 157 -45.40 23.49 1.09
C VAL A 157 -45.07 24.57 0.06
N SER A 158 -45.81 25.68 0.12
CA SER A 158 -45.46 26.87 -0.65
C SER A 158 -44.19 27.51 -0.10
N THR A 159 -43.19 27.74 -0.95
CA THR A 159 -41.97 28.45 -0.55
C THR A 159 -42.15 29.95 -0.79
N GLN A 160 -41.81 30.77 0.18
CA GLN A 160 -41.83 32.24 0.09
C GLN A 160 -40.43 32.80 0.28
N THR A 161 -40.02 33.74 -0.57
CA THR A 161 -38.69 34.36 -0.46
C THR A 161 -38.63 35.49 0.56
N GLN A 162 -39.69 36.30 0.70
CA GLN A 162 -39.75 37.45 1.60
C GLN A 162 -41.12 37.49 2.30
N PRO A 163 -41.34 36.64 3.33
CA PRO A 163 -42.62 36.55 4.02
C PRO A 163 -42.98 37.90 4.68
N GLY A 164 -44.17 38.43 4.38
CA GLY A 164 -44.67 39.71 4.93
C GLY A 164 -44.51 40.94 4.02
N GLN A 165 -43.77 40.84 2.91
CA GLN A 165 -43.73 41.88 1.87
C GLN A 165 -44.88 41.71 0.86
N PRO A 166 -45.28 42.78 0.12
CA PRO A 166 -46.27 42.65 -0.94
C PRO A 166 -45.76 41.71 -2.04
N GLU A 167 -46.68 41.00 -2.68
CA GLU A 167 -46.36 40.06 -3.75
C GLU A 167 -45.72 40.77 -4.95
N CYS A 168 -44.71 40.14 -5.55
CA CYS A 168 -44.08 40.68 -6.74
C CYS A 168 -45.02 40.53 -7.95
N PRO A 169 -45.45 41.62 -8.61
CA PRO A 169 -46.38 41.55 -9.74
C PRO A 169 -45.77 40.85 -10.96
N PHE A 170 -44.45 40.89 -11.10
CA PHE A 170 -43.74 40.20 -12.17
C PHE A 170 -43.71 38.69 -11.93
N PHE A 171 -43.32 38.27 -10.73
CA PHE A 171 -43.25 36.86 -10.37
C PHE A 171 -44.63 36.21 -10.34
N TYR A 172 -45.64 36.89 -9.80
CA TYR A 172 -47.00 36.38 -9.75
C TYR A 172 -47.60 36.13 -11.14
N LYS A 173 -47.36 37.02 -12.10
CA LYS A 173 -47.91 36.89 -13.47
C LYS A 173 -47.11 35.94 -14.36
N THR A 174 -45.79 35.99 -14.29
CA THR A 174 -44.91 35.31 -15.26
C THR A 174 -44.16 34.11 -14.69
N GLY A 175 -44.20 33.91 -13.36
CA GLY A 175 -43.41 32.89 -12.67
C GLY A 175 -41.90 33.21 -12.63
N ALA A 176 -41.46 34.34 -13.20
CA ALA A 176 -40.07 34.76 -13.27
C ALA A 176 -39.90 36.22 -12.85
N CYS A 177 -38.78 36.51 -12.18
CA CYS A 177 -38.41 37.87 -11.79
C CYS A 177 -36.94 38.09 -12.11
N ARG A 178 -36.59 39.26 -12.67
CA ARG A 178 -35.21 39.63 -12.99
C ARG A 178 -34.28 39.55 -11.77
N PHE A 179 -34.81 39.86 -10.59
CA PHE A 179 -34.07 39.88 -9.34
C PHE A 179 -34.02 38.52 -8.62
N ARG A 180 -34.64 37.47 -9.18
CA ARG A 180 -34.67 36.11 -8.61
C ARG A 180 -35.00 36.14 -7.10
N ASP A 181 -34.23 35.47 -6.24
CA ASP A 181 -34.52 35.41 -4.81
C ASP A 181 -34.03 36.65 -4.04
N LEU A 182 -33.30 37.56 -4.70
CA LEU A 182 -32.86 38.85 -4.15
C LEU A 182 -33.91 39.97 -4.32
N CYS A 183 -35.10 39.66 -4.83
CA CYS A 183 -36.16 40.65 -4.98
C CYS A 183 -36.61 41.17 -3.60
N SER A 184 -36.85 42.49 -3.50
CA SER A 184 -37.40 43.12 -2.30
C SER A 184 -38.88 42.77 -2.03
N ARG A 185 -39.56 42.14 -2.99
CA ARG A 185 -40.97 41.73 -2.92
C ARG A 185 -41.07 40.21 -2.77
N ASN A 186 -42.20 39.74 -2.26
CA ASN A 186 -42.38 38.31 -2.00
C ASN A 186 -42.61 37.51 -3.30
N HIS A 187 -41.90 36.39 -3.45
CA HIS A 187 -42.12 35.39 -4.48
C HIS A 187 -42.76 34.15 -3.85
N THR A 188 -44.05 33.94 -4.11
CA THR A 188 -44.78 32.76 -3.64
C THR A 188 -44.68 31.65 -4.68
N ARG A 189 -43.91 30.60 -4.37
CA ARG A 189 -43.82 29.40 -5.21
C ARG A 189 -44.74 28.33 -4.65
N PRO A 190 -45.83 27.94 -5.35
CA PRO A 190 -46.68 26.86 -4.89
C PRO A 190 -45.90 25.53 -4.92
N GLY A 191 -46.17 24.65 -3.95
CA GLY A 191 -45.55 23.31 -3.91
C GLY A 191 -45.93 22.47 -5.13
N ILE A 192 -47.21 22.54 -5.54
CA ILE A 192 -47.72 21.90 -6.76
C ILE A 192 -48.43 22.90 -7.65
N SER A 193 -48.07 22.89 -8.94
CA SER A 193 -48.67 23.72 -9.98
C SER A 193 -48.93 22.88 -11.23
N ARG A 194 -49.99 23.22 -11.98
CA ARG A 194 -50.27 22.62 -13.30
C ARG A 194 -49.29 23.10 -14.38
N THR A 195 -48.62 24.22 -14.13
CA THR A 195 -47.65 24.83 -15.04
C THR A 195 -46.25 24.66 -14.46
N LEU A 196 -45.37 24.03 -15.23
CA LEU A 196 -43.96 23.85 -14.90
C LEU A 196 -43.13 24.93 -15.59
N LEU A 197 -42.28 25.62 -14.83
CA LEU A 197 -41.28 26.54 -15.37
C LEU A 197 -39.91 25.87 -15.23
N VAL A 198 -39.25 25.56 -16.35
CA VAL A 198 -37.87 25.05 -16.34
C VAL A 198 -36.95 26.21 -16.72
N PRO A 199 -36.26 26.85 -15.76
CA PRO A 199 -35.36 27.95 -16.06
C PRO A 199 -34.21 27.46 -16.94
N ASN A 200 -33.81 28.27 -17.92
CA ASN A 200 -32.72 27.99 -18.86
C ASN A 200 -32.87 26.64 -19.61
N PHE A 201 -34.10 26.26 -19.96
CA PHE A 201 -34.36 24.99 -20.64
C PHE A 201 -33.78 24.91 -22.06
N TYR A 202 -33.83 26.01 -22.82
CA TYR A 202 -33.27 26.08 -24.17
C TYR A 202 -32.02 26.95 -24.15
N ASP A 203 -30.92 26.38 -24.62
CA ASP A 203 -29.65 27.06 -24.79
C ASP A 203 -29.11 26.73 -26.19
N HIS A 204 -28.55 27.74 -26.86
CA HIS A 204 -28.02 27.62 -28.21
C HIS A 204 -26.92 28.66 -28.42
N PHE A 205 -25.83 28.26 -29.09
CA PHE A 205 -24.67 29.12 -29.32
C PHE A 205 -25.05 30.44 -30.00
N GLY A 206 -25.91 30.40 -31.03
CA GLY A 206 -26.42 31.60 -31.69
C GLY A 206 -27.35 32.51 -30.84
N LEU A 207 -27.82 32.05 -29.67
CA LEU A 207 -28.53 32.90 -28.69
C LEU A 207 -27.62 33.45 -27.59
N GLN A 208 -26.50 32.78 -27.32
CA GLN A 208 -25.52 33.23 -26.31
C GLN A 208 -24.79 34.50 -26.77
N THR A 209 -24.62 34.68 -28.08
CA THR A 209 -23.98 35.85 -28.71
C THR A 209 -24.75 37.17 -28.52
N LEU A 210 -26.06 37.13 -28.23
CA LEU A 210 -26.87 38.32 -27.97
C LEU A 210 -26.60 38.97 -26.60
N ASN A 211 -25.94 38.26 -25.69
CA ASN A 211 -25.62 38.72 -24.34
C ASN A 211 -24.13 39.02 -24.12
N HIS A 212 -23.27 38.83 -25.13
CA HIS A 212 -21.84 39.06 -25.03
C HIS A 212 -21.41 40.25 -25.88
N ASP A 213 -21.64 41.45 -25.34
CA ASP A 213 -20.92 42.64 -25.81
C ASP A 213 -19.45 42.48 -25.36
N GLU A 214 -18.56 42.09 -26.28
CA GLU A 214 -17.45 42.97 -26.70
C GLU A 214 -16.31 42.31 -27.52
N TYR A 215 -16.08 40.98 -27.58
CA TYR A 215 -14.86 40.47 -28.28
C TYR A 215 -14.96 39.08 -28.93
N ASP A 216 -16.02 38.77 -29.70
CA ASP A 216 -15.97 37.64 -30.65
C ASP A 216 -16.98 37.79 -31.80
N THR A 217 -16.60 38.53 -32.85
CA THR A 217 -17.46 38.80 -34.01
C THR A 217 -17.54 37.63 -34.99
N ASP A 218 -16.72 36.59 -34.83
CA ASP A 218 -16.56 35.54 -35.82
C ASP A 218 -17.45 34.31 -35.52
N VAL A 219 -17.81 34.08 -34.26
CA VAL A 219 -18.73 32.98 -33.84
C VAL A 219 -20.17 33.19 -34.32
N GLY A 220 -20.60 34.45 -34.48
CA GLY A 220 -21.92 34.77 -35.05
C GLY A 220 -22.05 34.48 -36.55
N LEU A 221 -20.93 34.27 -37.25
CA LEU A 221 -20.88 33.92 -38.68
C LEU A 221 -20.87 32.40 -38.92
N GLU A 222 -20.68 31.59 -37.88
CA GLU A 222 -20.62 30.13 -38.00
C GLU A 222 -22.00 29.47 -38.12
N TYR A 223 -23.07 30.18 -37.75
CA TYR A 223 -24.44 29.64 -37.75
C TYR A 223 -25.37 30.53 -38.57
N GLU A 224 -26.05 29.94 -39.55
CA GLU A 224 -27.12 30.63 -40.26
C GLU A 224 -28.37 30.72 -39.37
N GLU A 225 -29.11 31.83 -39.44
CA GLU A 225 -30.38 32.01 -38.70
C GLU A 225 -31.35 30.83 -38.98
N SER A 226 -31.30 30.28 -40.20
CA SER A 226 -32.06 29.12 -40.64
C SER A 226 -31.77 27.85 -39.80
N GLU A 227 -30.51 27.62 -39.43
CA GLU A 227 -30.04 26.45 -38.67
C GLU A 227 -30.45 26.57 -37.20
N THR A 228 -30.31 27.76 -36.62
CA THR A 228 -30.74 28.01 -35.23
C THR A 228 -32.24 27.76 -35.04
N TYR A 229 -33.05 28.15 -36.03
CA TYR A 229 -34.49 27.93 -36.03
C TYR A 229 -34.87 26.46 -36.23
N GLN A 230 -34.12 25.70 -37.05
CA GLN A 230 -34.29 24.25 -37.17
C GLN A 230 -33.95 23.53 -35.86
N HIS A 231 -32.91 23.97 -35.15
CA HIS A 231 -32.56 23.45 -33.83
C HIS A 231 -33.64 23.75 -32.78
N PHE A 232 -34.18 24.97 -32.77
CA PHE A 232 -35.32 25.31 -31.91
C PHE A 232 -36.53 24.41 -32.17
N LYS A 233 -36.87 24.18 -33.44
CA LYS A 233 -37.96 23.27 -33.83
C LYS A 233 -37.69 21.83 -33.41
N SER A 234 -36.46 21.35 -33.55
CA SER A 234 -36.12 19.98 -33.16
C SER A 234 -36.25 19.78 -31.65
N ILE A 235 -35.80 20.75 -30.85
CA ILE A 235 -35.97 20.73 -29.39
C ILE A 235 -37.44 20.81 -29.01
N LEU A 236 -38.22 21.73 -29.58
CA LEU A 236 -39.67 21.79 -29.32
C LEU A 236 -40.38 20.49 -29.69
N ALA A 237 -40.06 19.89 -30.84
CA ALA A 237 -40.63 18.62 -31.25
C ALA A 237 -40.24 17.49 -30.28
N ALA A 238 -38.99 17.48 -29.80
CA ALA A 238 -38.52 16.50 -28.82
C ALA A 238 -39.18 16.67 -27.45
N VAL A 239 -39.42 17.92 -27.01
CA VAL A 239 -40.14 18.24 -25.77
C VAL A 239 -41.59 17.84 -25.87
N ASN A 240 -42.29 18.28 -26.91
CA ASN A 240 -43.69 17.96 -27.15
C ASN A 240 -43.87 16.45 -27.30
N GLY A 241 -42.95 15.77 -27.99
CA GLY A 241 -42.96 14.32 -28.12
C GLY A 241 -42.72 13.59 -26.79
N ARG A 242 -41.95 14.16 -25.85
CA ARG A 242 -41.73 13.56 -24.52
C ARG A 242 -42.89 13.85 -23.56
N MET A 243 -43.41 15.07 -23.55
CA MET A 243 -44.56 15.46 -22.73
C MET A 243 -45.83 14.70 -23.13
N THR A 244 -46.09 14.52 -24.43
CA THR A 244 -47.27 13.79 -24.92
C THR A 244 -47.16 12.27 -24.73
N ARG A 245 -45.99 11.66 -24.95
CA ARG A 245 -45.78 10.21 -24.73
C ARG A 245 -45.84 9.82 -23.25
N GLY A 246 -45.41 10.69 -22.34
CA GLY A 246 -45.55 10.49 -20.90
C GLY A 246 -47.01 10.58 -20.41
N TRP A 247 -47.85 11.37 -21.07
CA TRP A 247 -49.27 11.53 -20.75
C TRP A 247 -50.18 10.49 -21.43
N CYS A 248 -49.85 10.04 -22.63
CA CYS A 248 -50.68 9.09 -23.39
C CYS A 248 -50.42 7.60 -23.07
N GLY A 249 -49.40 7.28 -22.28
CA GLY A 249 -49.04 5.90 -21.92
C GLY A 249 -49.82 5.27 -20.75
N ARG A 250 -50.76 6.00 -20.13
CA ARG A 250 -51.50 5.56 -18.92
C ARG A 250 -53.01 5.43 -19.12
N GLN A 251 -53.48 5.19 -20.35
CA GLN A 251 -54.84 4.71 -20.57
C GLN A 251 -54.81 3.29 -21.12
N ASN A 252 -55.22 2.34 -20.27
CA ASN A 252 -55.73 1.00 -20.57
C ASN A 252 -55.27 0.35 -21.88
N THR A 253 -54.29 -0.55 -21.78
CA THR A 253 -54.28 -1.76 -22.60
C THR A 253 -54.30 -2.98 -21.67
N PRO A 254 -55.33 -3.85 -21.73
CA PRO A 254 -55.32 -5.09 -20.98
C PRO A 254 -54.32 -6.05 -21.63
N GLN A 255 -53.71 -6.88 -20.78
CA GLN A 255 -52.93 -8.04 -21.17
C GLN A 255 -53.60 -8.84 -22.28
N LEU A 256 -52.82 -9.22 -23.30
CA LEU A 256 -52.98 -10.48 -24.02
C LEU A 256 -51.62 -10.87 -24.56
N GLY A 257 -50.91 -11.72 -23.81
CA GLY A 257 -49.93 -12.59 -24.44
C GLY A 257 -50.68 -13.58 -25.32
N PHE A 258 -50.19 -13.85 -26.53
CA PHE A 258 -50.26 -15.19 -27.11
C PHE A 258 -49.29 -15.32 -28.31
N LEU A 259 -48.48 -16.36 -28.18
CA LEU A 259 -47.70 -17.15 -29.14
C LEU A 259 -47.63 -16.77 -30.64
N GLN A 260 -46.37 -16.87 -31.11
CA GLN A 260 -45.90 -17.56 -32.32
C GLN A 260 -46.60 -17.28 -33.66
N ARG A 261 -45.79 -16.86 -34.64
CA ARG A 261 -45.33 -17.77 -35.71
C ARG A 261 -44.17 -17.18 -36.49
N ARG A 262 -43.08 -17.95 -36.51
CA ARG A 262 -42.03 -17.90 -37.53
C ARG A 262 -42.69 -18.14 -38.89
N VAL A 263 -42.43 -17.25 -39.84
CA VAL A 263 -42.61 -17.51 -41.27
C VAL A 263 -41.27 -18.01 -41.80
N THR A 264 -41.34 -19.15 -42.47
CA THR A 264 -40.25 -19.91 -43.10
C THR A 264 -39.91 -19.42 -44.51
N ARG A 265 -38.63 -19.62 -44.89
CA ARG A 265 -38.02 -19.67 -46.25
C ARG A 265 -37.94 -18.32 -46.99
N VAL A 266 -36.85 -17.93 -47.63
CA VAL A 266 -35.63 -18.62 -48.13
C VAL A 266 -34.40 -17.89 -47.60
#